data_AF-A0A8S3FXX1-F1
#
_entry.id   AF-A0A8S3FXX1-F1
#
_cell.length_a   1.000
_cell.length_b   1.000
_cell.length_c   1.000
_cell.angle_alpha   90.00
_cell.angle_beta   90.00
_cell.angle_gamma   90.00
#
_symmetry.space_group_name_H-M   'P 1'
#
loop_
_entity.id
_entity.type
_entity.pdbx_description
1 polymer ?
#
loop_
_entity_poly.entity_id
_entity_poly.type
_entity_poly.pdbx_seq_one_letter_code
_entity_poly.pdbx_strand_id
1 'polypeptide(L)'
;VALVDIRGTGSSEGVLIEYEYTSQELNDCEHVIELLAGHARSNGRVGMYGLSWSAFNSLMMATLRRPPALHAVFAAHGSEDLYNNDVHYGDGILHQDEYILSVDHENALPASPDYLINEQWTNERFTRRPWIDIYLEHQLNDKFWQNHSIKCSYDNLTVPVYLLAGLYDA
;
A
#
# COMPACT_ATOMS: atom_id res chain seq x y z
N VAL A 1 -3.40 -13.79 -13.29
CA VAL A 1 -3.75 -12.74 -12.31
C VAL A 1 -3.44 -13.30 -10.94
N ALA A 2 -2.78 -12.52 -10.09
CA ALA A 2 -2.50 -12.87 -8.71
C ALA A 2 -3.12 -11.79 -7.82
N LEU A 3 -3.73 -12.20 -6.73
CA LEU A 3 -4.15 -11.35 -5.62
C LEU A 3 -3.28 -11.76 -4.44
N VAL A 4 -2.69 -10.78 -3.75
CA VAL A 4 -1.69 -11.03 -2.72
C VAL A 4 -2.11 -10.32 -1.45
N ASP A 5 -2.21 -11.07 -0.36
CA ASP A 5 -2.43 -10.50 0.97
C ASP A 5 -1.15 -9.81 1.44
N ILE A 6 -1.27 -8.61 2.00
CA ILE A 6 -0.15 -7.88 2.60
C ILE A 6 0.48 -8.75 3.70
N ARG A 7 1.79 -8.65 3.89
CA ARG A 7 2.52 -9.35 4.95
C ARG A 7 1.80 -9.24 6.30
N GLY A 8 1.60 -10.39 6.95
CA GLY A 8 0.90 -10.44 8.24
C GLY A 8 -0.60 -10.10 8.16
N THR A 9 -1.22 -10.19 7.00
CA THR A 9 -2.68 -10.09 6.82
C THR A 9 -3.19 -11.29 6.03
N GLY A 10 -4.50 -11.55 6.09
CA GLY A 10 -5.11 -12.66 5.35
C GLY A 10 -4.40 -13.99 5.61
N SER A 11 -3.91 -14.63 4.54
CA SER A 11 -3.13 -15.88 4.60
C SER A 11 -1.61 -15.66 4.52
N SER A 12 -1.14 -14.43 4.38
CA SER A 12 0.28 -14.12 4.31
C SER A 12 0.94 -14.21 5.67
N GLU A 13 2.05 -14.94 5.73
CA GLU A 13 2.88 -15.08 6.92
C GLU A 13 3.59 -13.76 7.29
N GLY A 14 4.25 -13.79 8.46
CA GLY A 14 5.12 -12.72 8.93
C GLY A 14 4.41 -11.66 9.76
N VAL A 15 5.16 -10.60 10.02
CA VAL A 15 4.83 -9.50 10.91
C VAL A 15 4.13 -8.41 10.09
N LEU A 16 2.96 -7.95 10.55
CA LEU A 16 2.21 -6.84 9.94
C LEU A 16 3.13 -5.65 9.64
N ILE A 17 2.87 -4.91 8.58
CA ILE A 17 3.63 -3.68 8.30
C ILE A 17 3.33 -2.58 9.33
N GLU A 18 4.24 -1.62 9.46
CA GLU A 18 4.14 -0.56 10.49
C GLU A 18 3.11 0.52 10.16
N TYR A 19 2.82 0.73 8.88
CA TYR A 19 1.83 1.66 8.32
C TYR A 19 1.69 1.40 6.81
N GLU A 20 0.80 2.13 6.15
CA GLU A 20 0.56 2.03 4.71
C GLU A 20 1.82 2.32 3.88
N TYR A 21 2.06 1.53 2.83
CA TYR A 21 3.11 1.76 1.83
C TYR A 21 4.53 1.80 2.38
N THR A 22 4.77 1.11 3.50
CA THR A 22 6.11 1.00 4.08
C THR A 22 7.12 0.46 3.06
N SER A 23 8.40 0.76 3.28
CA SER A 23 9.48 0.17 2.49
C SER A 23 9.42 -1.36 2.45
N GLN A 24 8.92 -2.01 3.51
CA GLN A 24 8.72 -3.45 3.53
C GLN A 24 7.61 -3.91 2.58
N GLU A 25 6.46 -3.23 2.56
CA GLU A 25 5.39 -3.52 1.60
C GLU A 25 5.89 -3.36 0.15
N LEU A 26 6.64 -2.29 -0.12
CA LEU A 26 7.21 -2.05 -1.44
C LEU A 26 8.27 -3.10 -1.84
N ASN A 27 9.11 -3.55 -0.89
CA ASN A 27 10.03 -4.68 -1.10
C ASN A 27 9.26 -5.97 -1.46
N ASP A 28 8.17 -6.24 -0.75
CA ASP A 28 7.34 -7.43 -0.97
C ASP A 28 6.67 -7.37 -2.35
N CYS A 29 6.23 -6.20 -2.79
CA CYS A 29 5.71 -5.99 -4.14
C CYS A 29 6.75 -6.30 -5.24
N GLU A 30 7.99 -5.81 -5.08
CA GLU A 30 9.08 -6.11 -6.03
C GLU A 30 9.37 -7.61 -6.09
N HIS A 31 9.37 -8.29 -4.94
CA HIS A 31 9.59 -9.73 -4.88
C HIS A 31 8.47 -10.51 -5.57
N VAL A 32 7.21 -10.13 -5.35
CA VAL A 32 6.06 -10.74 -6.04
C VAL A 32 6.16 -10.53 -7.56
N ILE A 33 6.53 -9.34 -8.01
CA ILE A 33 6.71 -9.05 -9.44
C ILE A 33 7.80 -9.95 -10.03
N GLU A 34 8.93 -10.12 -9.35
CA GLU A 34 10.01 -11.01 -9.77
C GLU A 34 9.54 -12.48 -9.87
N LEU A 35 8.84 -12.98 -8.85
CA LEU A 35 8.29 -14.35 -8.86
C LEU A 35 7.30 -14.57 -10.00
N LEU A 36 6.40 -13.61 -10.23
CA LEU A 36 5.42 -13.68 -11.32
C LEU A 36 6.08 -13.60 -12.69
N ALA A 37 7.13 -12.79 -12.84
CA ALA A 37 7.89 -12.71 -14.08
C ALA A 37 8.65 -14.02 -14.37
N GLY A 38 9.24 -14.65 -13.34
CA GLY A 38 10.00 -15.89 -13.45
C GLY A 38 9.15 -17.16 -13.56
N HIS A 39 7.85 -17.10 -13.31
CA HIS A 39 6.98 -18.26 -13.34
C HIS A 39 6.90 -18.89 -14.75
N ALA A 40 6.95 -20.22 -14.87
CA ALA A 40 7.04 -20.94 -16.16
C ALA A 40 5.88 -20.69 -17.14
N ARG A 41 4.75 -20.18 -16.63
CA ARG A 41 3.56 -19.80 -17.43
C ARG A 41 3.47 -18.31 -17.73
N SER A 42 4.45 -17.53 -17.30
CA SER A 42 4.58 -16.11 -17.54
C SER A 42 5.37 -15.84 -18.81
N ASN A 43 5.10 -14.73 -19.49
CA ASN A 43 5.93 -14.23 -20.58
C ASN A 43 7.01 -13.24 -20.07
N GLY A 44 7.23 -13.17 -18.76
CA GLY A 44 8.20 -12.29 -18.13
C GLY A 44 7.74 -10.85 -17.96
N ARG A 45 6.54 -10.48 -18.42
CA ARG A 45 6.00 -9.12 -18.32
C ARG A 45 4.84 -9.07 -17.34
N VAL A 46 5.00 -8.26 -16.30
CA VAL A 46 3.98 -8.07 -15.26
C VAL A 46 3.32 -6.71 -15.46
N GLY A 47 2.00 -6.68 -15.32
CA GLY A 47 1.23 -5.46 -15.16
C GLY A 47 0.61 -5.45 -13.76
N MET A 48 0.52 -4.27 -13.15
CA MET A 48 -0.22 -4.09 -11.91
C MET A 48 -1.51 -3.33 -12.18
N TYR A 49 -2.57 -3.69 -11.48
CA TYR A 49 -3.80 -2.93 -11.51
C TYR A 49 -4.49 -2.95 -10.15
N GLY A 50 -5.16 -1.86 -9.83
CA GLY A 50 -5.76 -1.72 -8.51
C GLY A 50 -6.73 -0.55 -8.38
N LEU A 51 -7.45 -0.58 -7.26
CA LEU A 51 -8.32 0.48 -6.77
C LEU A 51 -7.83 0.93 -5.38
N SER A 52 -7.91 2.24 -5.09
CA SER A 52 -7.49 2.80 -3.80
C SER A 52 -6.08 2.32 -3.45
N TRP A 53 -5.85 1.69 -2.30
CA TRP A 53 -4.54 1.20 -1.86
C TRP A 53 -3.69 0.54 -2.95
N SER A 54 -4.29 -0.38 -3.71
CA SER A 54 -3.59 -1.10 -4.77
C SER A 54 -3.31 -0.25 -6.01
N ALA A 55 -4.00 0.88 -6.18
CA ALA A 55 -3.64 1.91 -7.15
C ALA A 55 -2.40 2.69 -6.68
N PHE A 56 -2.33 3.11 -5.41
CA PHE A 56 -1.16 3.81 -4.84
C PHE A 56 0.11 2.96 -4.92
N ASN A 57 0.07 1.70 -4.46
CA ASN A 57 1.25 0.85 -4.51
C ASN A 57 1.70 0.56 -5.96
N SER A 58 0.76 0.46 -6.91
CA SER A 58 1.09 0.30 -8.34
C SER A 58 1.80 1.54 -8.89
N LEU A 59 1.34 2.74 -8.52
CA LEU A 59 1.98 4.00 -8.89
C LEU A 59 3.36 4.15 -8.27
N MET A 60 3.54 3.75 -7.01
CA MET A 60 4.85 3.72 -6.33
C MET A 60 5.80 2.70 -6.97
N MET A 61 5.31 1.53 -7.39
CA MET A 61 6.10 0.57 -8.15
C MET A 61 6.56 1.16 -9.48
N ALA A 62 5.69 1.86 -10.20
CA ALA A 62 6.01 2.44 -11.49
C ALA A 62 6.98 3.64 -11.42
N THR A 63 7.05 4.33 -10.28
CA THR A 63 7.81 5.59 -10.13
C THR A 63 9.00 5.46 -9.19
N LEU A 64 8.80 4.98 -7.97
CA LEU A 64 9.84 4.94 -6.92
C LEU A 64 10.74 3.70 -7.07
N ARG A 65 10.14 2.53 -7.34
CA ARG A 65 10.86 1.24 -7.28
C ARG A 65 11.33 0.77 -8.65
N ARG A 66 10.47 0.88 -9.66
CA ARG A 66 10.73 0.56 -11.07
C ARG A 66 11.32 -0.84 -11.30
N PRO A 67 10.65 -1.90 -10.81
CA PRO A 67 11.13 -3.26 -11.05
C PRO A 67 11.16 -3.54 -12.57
N PRO A 68 12.24 -4.12 -13.12
CA PRO A 68 12.42 -4.27 -14.58
C PRO A 68 11.32 -5.06 -15.29
N ALA A 69 10.63 -5.94 -14.58
CA ALA A 69 9.56 -6.76 -15.13
C ALA A 69 8.18 -6.08 -15.12
N LEU A 70 8.04 -4.88 -14.55
CA LEU A 70 6.81 -4.11 -14.63
C LEU A 70 6.73 -3.40 -15.98
N HIS A 71 5.64 -3.63 -16.71
CA HIS A 71 5.48 -3.13 -18.07
C HIS A 71 4.24 -2.25 -18.28
N ALA A 72 3.31 -2.21 -17.33
CA ALA A 72 2.14 -1.33 -17.37
C ALA A 72 1.47 -1.23 -16.00
N VAL A 73 0.82 -0.10 -15.74
CA VAL A 73 -0.03 0.11 -14.56
C VAL A 73 -1.42 0.61 -14.96
N PHE A 74 -2.44 0.06 -14.33
CA PHE A 74 -3.79 0.65 -14.31
C PHE A 74 -4.12 1.03 -12.86
N ALA A 75 -4.31 2.31 -12.59
CA ALA A 75 -4.58 2.82 -11.26
C ALA A 75 -5.94 3.51 -11.25
N ALA A 76 -6.89 2.96 -10.50
CA ALA A 76 -8.21 3.55 -10.32
C ALA A 76 -8.34 4.15 -8.92
N HIS A 77 -8.87 5.36 -8.79
CA HIS A 77 -9.16 5.99 -7.51
C HIS A 77 -7.96 5.96 -6.55
N GLY A 78 -6.78 6.28 -7.07
CA GLY A 78 -5.55 6.43 -6.31
C GLY A 78 -4.97 7.82 -6.52
N SER A 79 -3.93 8.17 -5.77
CA SER A 79 -3.35 9.51 -5.79
C SER A 79 -1.82 9.51 -5.75
N GLU A 80 -1.24 10.59 -6.24
CA GLU A 80 0.18 10.92 -6.18
C GLU A 80 0.63 11.58 -4.87
N ASP A 81 -0.31 12.03 -4.05
CA ASP A 81 -0.08 12.93 -2.91
C ASP A 81 -0.82 12.40 -1.68
N LEU A 82 -0.13 11.56 -0.89
CA LEU A 82 -0.71 10.95 0.30
C LEU A 82 -1.11 11.98 1.36
N TYR A 83 -0.54 13.18 1.35
CA TYR A 83 -0.85 14.19 2.36
C TYR A 83 -2.10 15.02 2.06
N ASN A 84 -2.42 15.27 0.80
CA ASN A 84 -3.56 16.15 0.46
C ASN A 84 -4.75 15.40 -0.13
N ASN A 85 -4.51 14.22 -0.67
CA ASN A 85 -5.43 13.52 -1.56
C ASN A 85 -5.55 12.04 -1.18
N ASP A 86 -5.34 11.72 0.10
CA ASP A 86 -5.59 10.41 0.69
C ASP A 86 -6.32 10.60 2.02
N VAL A 87 -6.63 9.51 2.71
CA VAL A 87 -7.52 9.49 3.87
C VAL A 87 -7.03 10.31 5.07
N HIS A 88 -5.74 10.66 5.18
CA HIS A 88 -5.16 11.22 6.41
C HIS A 88 -5.33 12.73 6.57
N TYR A 89 -4.99 13.49 5.54
CA TYR A 89 -5.03 14.95 5.57
C TYR A 89 -5.58 15.48 4.23
N GLY A 90 -6.28 16.60 4.31
CA GLY A 90 -6.78 17.33 3.14
C GLY A 90 -6.64 18.83 3.41
N ASP A 91 -5.98 19.56 2.51
CA ASP A 91 -5.69 21.00 2.67
C ASP A 91 -5.03 21.37 4.01
N GLY A 92 -4.23 20.44 4.57
CA GLY A 92 -3.55 20.60 5.87
C GLY A 92 -4.44 20.44 7.10
N ILE A 93 -5.66 19.94 6.92
CA ILE A 93 -6.60 19.61 7.99
C ILE A 93 -6.64 18.10 8.13
N LEU A 94 -6.62 17.60 9.38
CA LEU A 94 -6.81 16.17 9.65
C LEU A 94 -8.16 15.75 9.07
N HIS A 95 -8.13 14.82 8.12
CA HIS A 95 -9.32 14.20 7.58
C HIS A 95 -9.64 12.98 8.43
N GLN A 96 -10.68 13.05 9.27
CA GLN A 96 -11.13 11.89 10.04
C GLN A 96 -12.00 11.00 9.14
N ASP A 97 -11.33 10.21 8.31
CA ASP A 97 -11.97 9.17 7.53
C ASP A 97 -12.26 7.93 8.42
N GLU A 98 -13.43 7.31 8.23
CA GLU A 98 -13.79 6.05 8.90
C GLU A 98 -12.73 4.97 8.64
N TYR A 99 -12.14 4.97 7.44
CA TYR A 99 -11.15 4.02 7.00
C TYR A 99 -9.94 3.95 7.95
N ILE A 100 -9.39 5.10 8.36
CA ILE A 100 -8.19 5.14 9.23
C ILE A 100 -8.43 4.48 10.58
N LEU A 101 -9.64 4.58 11.12
CA LEU A 101 -10.00 3.90 12.36
C LEU A 101 -10.32 2.42 12.11
N SER A 102 -10.94 2.11 10.97
CA SER A 102 -11.29 0.74 10.61
C SER A 102 -10.06 -0.12 10.34
N VAL A 103 -9.00 0.42 9.72
CA VAL A 103 -7.81 -0.37 9.38
C VAL A 103 -7.05 -0.81 10.63
N ASP A 104 -6.96 0.04 11.66
CA ASP A 104 -6.38 -0.34 12.95
C ASP A 104 -7.21 -1.44 13.64
N HIS A 105 -8.54 -1.40 13.48
CA HIS A 105 -9.42 -2.47 13.96
C HIS A 105 -9.20 -3.78 13.17
N GLU A 106 -9.18 -3.73 11.85
CA GLU A 106 -9.00 -4.88 10.96
C GLU A 106 -7.63 -5.54 11.16
N ASN A 107 -6.59 -4.74 11.35
CA ASN A 107 -5.24 -5.20 11.65
C ASN A 107 -5.12 -6.02 12.94
N ALA A 108 -6.08 -5.86 13.86
CA ALA A 108 -6.18 -6.60 15.12
C ALA A 108 -7.04 -7.88 15.01
N LEU A 109 -7.77 -8.08 13.91
CA LEU A 109 -8.58 -9.27 13.71
C LEU A 109 -7.70 -10.50 13.40
N PRO A 110 -8.07 -11.69 13.90
CA PRO A 110 -7.40 -12.92 13.50
C PRO A 110 -7.64 -13.20 12.01
N ALA A 111 -6.72 -13.93 11.39
CA ALA A 111 -6.93 -14.50 10.07
C ALA A 111 -8.06 -15.55 10.07
N SER A 112 -8.27 -16.24 8.93
CA SER A 112 -9.34 -17.23 8.70
C SER A 112 -9.64 -18.16 9.90
N PRO A 113 -10.86 -18.71 10.04
CA PRO A 113 -11.40 -19.25 11.30
C PRO A 113 -10.59 -20.37 11.99
N ASP A 114 -9.62 -20.99 11.31
CA ASP A 114 -8.73 -22.02 11.88
C ASP A 114 -7.37 -21.47 12.35
N TYR A 115 -7.18 -20.16 12.37
CA TYR A 115 -5.92 -19.54 12.80
C TYR A 115 -5.71 -19.66 14.31
N LEU A 116 -4.49 -20.06 14.72
CA LEU A 116 -4.17 -20.25 16.13
C LEU A 116 -4.00 -18.91 16.85
N ILE A 117 -4.95 -18.57 17.70
CA ILE A 117 -4.85 -17.44 18.65
C ILE A 117 -4.02 -17.91 19.86
N ASN A 118 -2.70 -17.66 19.82
CA ASN A 118 -1.78 -17.94 20.92
C ASN A 118 -1.15 -16.66 21.47
N GLU A 119 -0.31 -16.77 22.51
CA GLU A 119 0.33 -15.61 23.14
C GLU A 119 1.20 -14.82 22.15
N GLN A 120 1.91 -15.51 21.25
CA GLN A 120 2.69 -14.86 20.21
C GLN A 120 1.80 -14.01 19.29
N TRP A 121 0.68 -14.57 18.80
CA TRP A 121 -0.29 -13.84 17.98
C TRP A 121 -0.84 -12.62 18.71
N THR A 122 -1.26 -12.78 19.97
CA THR A 122 -1.79 -11.68 20.78
C THR A 122 -0.74 -10.57 20.94
N ASN A 123 0.51 -10.94 21.24
CA ASN A 123 1.59 -9.96 21.36
C ASN A 123 1.85 -9.25 20.02
N GLU A 124 1.96 -10.01 18.93
CA GLU A 124 2.20 -9.46 17.60
C GLU A 124 1.10 -8.50 17.13
N ARG A 125 -0.13 -8.57 17.66
CA ARG A 125 -1.23 -7.68 17.29
C ARG A 125 -1.41 -6.52 18.26
N PHE A 126 -1.47 -6.81 19.56
CA PHE A 126 -1.92 -5.86 20.57
C PHE A 126 -0.81 -5.08 21.27
N THR A 127 0.48 -5.40 21.05
CA THR A 127 1.58 -4.56 21.54
C THR A 127 2.10 -3.60 20.49
N ARG A 128 1.44 -3.52 19.33
CA ARG A 128 1.83 -2.61 18.26
C ARG A 128 1.24 -1.23 18.47
N ARG A 129 2.00 -0.26 17.98
CA ARG A 129 1.53 1.10 17.81
C ARG A 129 0.41 1.10 16.75
N PRO A 130 -0.78 1.64 17.06
CA PRO A 130 -1.81 1.91 16.06
C PRO A 130 -1.28 2.85 14.97
N TRP A 131 -1.68 2.63 13.73
CA TRP A 131 -1.22 3.44 12.61
C TRP A 131 -1.68 4.89 12.71
N ILE A 132 -2.87 5.14 13.27
CA ILE A 132 -3.36 6.50 13.49
C ILE A 132 -2.37 7.38 14.28
N ASP A 133 -1.65 6.81 15.24
CA ASP A 133 -0.67 7.56 16.02
C ASP A 133 0.45 8.12 15.13
N ILE A 134 0.84 7.39 14.07
CA ILE A 134 1.90 7.80 13.14
C ILE A 134 1.45 9.03 12.37
N TYR A 135 0.24 9.00 11.84
CA TYR A 135 -0.31 10.12 11.08
C TYR A 135 -0.50 11.36 11.94
N LEU A 136 -0.93 11.20 13.20
CA LEU A 136 -1.10 12.30 14.16
C LEU A 136 0.23 12.97 14.58
N GLU A 137 1.36 12.28 14.46
CA GLU A 137 2.70 12.86 14.66
C GLU A 137 3.18 13.68 13.45
N HIS A 138 2.68 13.36 12.26
CA HIS A 138 3.06 13.99 10.99
C HIS A 138 1.99 14.98 10.48
N GLN A 139 1.62 15.96 11.29
CA GLN A 139 0.51 16.90 10.97
C GLN A 139 0.80 17.91 9.87
N LEU A 140 2.05 17.97 9.38
CA LEU A 140 2.47 18.84 8.29
C LEU A 140 2.99 17.96 7.17
N ASN A 141 2.98 18.47 5.93
CA ASN A 141 3.60 17.80 4.77
C ASN A 141 5.14 17.77 4.88
N ASP A 142 5.65 17.02 5.84
CA ASP A 142 7.06 16.85 6.16
C ASP A 142 7.69 15.71 5.33
N LYS A 143 8.88 15.26 5.72
CA LYS A 143 9.63 14.23 5.00
C LYS A 143 8.91 12.88 4.98
N PHE A 144 8.07 12.56 5.97
CA PHE A 144 7.31 11.32 5.97
C PHE A 144 6.41 11.28 4.73
N TRP A 145 5.57 12.30 4.55
CA TRP A 145 4.67 12.37 3.40
C TRP A 145 5.39 12.52 2.05
N GLN A 146 6.43 13.36 2.02
CA GLN A 146 7.20 13.62 0.80
C GLN A 146 7.91 12.36 0.26
N ASN A 147 8.35 11.47 1.15
CA ASN A 147 9.03 10.23 0.76
C ASN A 147 8.06 9.14 0.26
N HIS A 148 6.79 9.20 0.64
CA HIS A 148 5.77 8.23 0.25
C HIS A 148 4.85 8.73 -0.87
N SER A 149 4.87 10.04 -1.16
CA SER A 149 4.14 10.63 -2.29
C SER A 149 4.97 10.58 -3.58
N ILE A 150 4.32 10.30 -4.70
CA ILE A 150 4.98 10.23 -6.02
C ILE A 150 4.93 11.55 -6.80
N LYS A 151 4.23 12.57 -6.28
CA LYS A 151 4.04 13.89 -6.93
C LYS A 151 5.33 14.61 -7.33
N CYS A 152 6.45 14.28 -6.69
CA CYS A 152 7.77 14.83 -6.99
C CYS A 152 8.66 13.88 -7.83
N SER A 153 8.11 12.76 -8.32
CA SER A 153 8.84 11.66 -8.96
C SER A 153 8.31 11.27 -10.34
N TYR A 154 7.52 12.12 -11.00
CA TYR A 154 6.95 11.82 -12.32
C TYR A 154 8.00 11.57 -13.41
N ASP A 155 9.16 12.23 -13.32
CA ASP A 155 10.27 12.03 -14.26
C ASP A 155 10.84 10.59 -14.22
N ASN A 156 10.54 9.82 -13.16
CA ASN A 156 10.94 8.44 -13.04
C ASN A 156 10.00 7.45 -13.75
N LEU A 157 8.83 7.91 -14.22
CA LEU A 157 7.84 7.05 -14.84
C LEU A 157 8.31 6.58 -16.22
N THR A 158 8.50 5.26 -16.37
CA THR A 158 9.06 4.65 -17.60
C THR A 158 8.12 3.65 -18.26
N VAL A 159 6.98 3.35 -17.63
CA VAL A 159 5.98 2.40 -18.11
C VAL A 159 4.66 3.12 -18.41
N PRO A 160 3.84 2.62 -19.36
CA PRO A 160 2.50 3.13 -19.57
C PRO A 160 1.64 3.06 -18.31
N VAL A 161 0.96 4.15 -17.98
CA VAL A 161 0.01 4.24 -16.87
C VAL A 161 -1.35 4.67 -17.42
N TYR A 162 -2.40 3.95 -17.04
CA TYR A 162 -3.78 4.36 -17.24
C TYR A 162 -4.41 4.75 -15.91
N LEU A 163 -4.82 6.00 -15.78
CA LEU A 163 -5.47 6.53 -14.58
C LEU A 163 -6.98 6.59 -14.78
N LEU A 164 -7.73 6.10 -13.79
CA LEU A 164 -9.18 6.21 -13.73
C LEU A 164 -9.57 6.88 -12.40
N ALA A 165 -10.44 7.89 -12.45
CA ALA A 165 -10.98 8.54 -11.26
C ALA A 165 -12.46 8.85 -11.45
N GLY A 166 -13.18 8.99 -10.33
CA GLY A 166 -14.55 9.47 -10.30
C GLY A 166 -14.61 11.00 -10.20
N LEU A 167 -15.62 11.63 -10.80
CA LEU A 167 -15.85 13.08 -10.62
C LEU A 167 -16.20 13.48 -9.18
N TYR A 168 -16.71 12.53 -8.40
CA TYR A 168 -17.09 12.68 -7.00
C TYR A 168 -16.32 11.69 -6.12
N ASP A 169 -15.12 11.30 -6.56
CA ASP A 169 -14.20 10.60 -5.68
C ASP A 169 -13.82 11.56 -4.55
N ALA A 170 -14.02 11.10 -3.31
CA ALA A 170 -13.85 11.89 -2.11
C ALA A 170 -12.41 11.83 -1.61
#